data_AF-A0A0G0PUC6-F1
#
_entry.id   AF-A0A0G0PUC6-F1
#
_cell.length_a   1.000
_cell.length_b   1.000
_cell.length_c   1.000
_cell.angle_alpha   90.00
_cell.angle_beta   90.00
_cell.angle_gamma   90.00
#
_symmetry.space_group_name_H-M   'P 1'
#
loop_
_entity.id
_entity.type
_entity.pdbx_description
1 polymer ?
#
loop_
_entity_poly.entity_id
_entity_poly.type
_entity_poly.pdbx_seq_one_letter_code
_entity_poly.pdbx_strand_id
1 'polypeptide(L)'
;VGIDQRPKVVDTRSRFGDWEGDTIQGKPGTGCIATMVERKSRYLLATKLEDKKAATLTTQCTKSFGPIPRRMRQTLTLDNGSEFANFKDLEKRTGLNIFFADPYSAWQRGANENSNGLLRQYFPKGMDFRPIADEDVTEAVRRLNNRPRKCLGYRTPQEVFWPMARGALAN
;
A
#
# COMPACT_ATOMS: atom_id res chain seq x y z
N VAL A 1 14.12 9.30 -5.94
CA VAL A 1 15.21 8.32 -5.79
C VAL A 1 14.81 7.09 -6.59
N GLY A 2 15.62 6.68 -7.55
CA GLY A 2 15.28 5.57 -8.45
C GLY A 2 15.35 4.20 -7.76
N ILE A 3 14.81 3.18 -8.42
CA ILE A 3 14.77 1.81 -7.92
C ILE A 3 16.16 1.19 -7.75
N ASP A 4 17.14 1.69 -8.51
CA ASP A 4 18.56 1.32 -8.47
C ASP A 4 19.22 1.59 -7.11
N GLN A 5 18.70 2.58 -6.39
CA GLN A 5 19.17 2.94 -5.04
C GLN A 5 18.41 2.21 -3.92
N ARG A 6 17.38 1.42 -4.27
CA ARG A 6 16.61 0.66 -3.29
C ARG A 6 17.48 -0.46 -2.70
N PRO A 7 17.47 -0.67 -1.37
CA PRO A 7 18.23 -1.76 -0.76
C PRO A 7 17.86 -3.13 -1.36
N LYS A 8 18.85 -3.92 -1.79
CA LYS A 8 18.64 -5.24 -2.42
C LYS A 8 17.84 -6.23 -1.57
N VAL A 9 17.87 -6.09 -0.24
CA VAL A 9 17.07 -6.92 0.67
C VAL A 9 15.57 -6.83 0.38
N VAL A 10 15.10 -5.69 -0.14
CA VAL A 10 13.69 -5.46 -0.47
C VAL A 10 13.22 -6.49 -1.50
N ASP A 11 14.04 -6.83 -2.49
CA ASP A 11 13.70 -7.76 -3.58
C ASP A 11 13.50 -9.20 -3.10
N THR A 12 14.16 -9.58 -2.01
CA THR A 12 14.05 -10.93 -1.43
C THR A 12 12.76 -11.13 -0.63
N ARG A 13 12.04 -10.04 -0.29
CA ARG A 13 10.85 -10.06 0.57
C ARG A 13 11.09 -10.74 1.92
N SER A 14 12.34 -10.74 2.40
CA SER A 14 12.76 -11.49 3.59
C SER A 14 12.48 -10.77 4.90
N ARG A 15 12.33 -9.44 4.87
CA ARG A 15 12.03 -8.61 6.06
C ARG A 15 10.66 -7.96 5.97
N PHE A 16 10.19 -7.44 7.11
CA PHE A 16 8.95 -6.70 7.20
C PHE A 16 9.17 -5.20 7.04
N GLY A 17 8.13 -4.52 6.59
CA GLY A 17 8.04 -3.07 6.49
C GLY A 17 8.53 -2.50 5.17
N ASP A 18 8.75 -3.35 4.17
CA ASP A 18 8.90 -2.90 2.78
C ASP A 18 7.52 -2.92 2.13
N TRP A 19 7.11 -1.78 1.58
CA TRP A 19 5.78 -1.56 1.03
C TRP A 19 5.86 -1.25 -0.48
N GLU A 20 4.81 -1.59 -1.20
CA GLU A 20 4.55 -1.10 -2.55
C GLU A 20 3.27 -0.27 -2.52
N GLY A 21 3.25 0.89 -3.20
CA GLY A 21 2.08 1.76 -3.26
C GLY A 21 1.54 1.90 -4.69
N ASP A 22 0.23 2.05 -4.85
CA ASP A 22 -0.44 2.26 -6.13
C ASP A 22 -1.71 3.10 -5.95
N THR A 23 -2.36 3.48 -7.06
CA THR A 23 -3.71 4.05 -7.05
C THR A 23 -4.66 3.24 -7.94
N ILE A 24 -5.83 2.87 -7.39
CA ILE A 24 -6.93 2.32 -8.20
C ILE A 24 -7.93 3.43 -8.54
N GLN A 25 -8.13 3.65 -9.83
CA GLN A 25 -9.01 4.73 -10.30
C GLN A 25 -10.48 4.30 -10.32
N GLY A 26 -11.38 5.20 -9.89
CA GLY A 26 -12.82 5.07 -10.11
C GLY A 26 -13.20 5.51 -11.53
N LYS A 27 -14.46 5.88 -11.73
CA LYS A 27 -14.92 6.62 -12.90
C LYS A 27 -14.10 7.94 -13.02
N PRO A 28 -13.70 8.38 -14.23
CA PRO A 28 -12.96 9.63 -14.40
C PRO A 28 -13.61 10.79 -13.64
N GLY A 29 -12.79 11.53 -12.88
CA GLY A 29 -13.25 12.67 -12.07
C GLY A 29 -13.93 12.33 -10.74
N THR A 30 -14.03 11.05 -10.36
CA THR A 30 -14.68 10.64 -9.10
C THR A 30 -13.71 10.29 -7.97
N GLY A 31 -12.40 10.45 -8.23
CA GLY A 31 -11.34 10.15 -7.29
C GLY A 31 -10.65 8.81 -7.54
N CYS A 32 -9.88 8.36 -6.56
CA CYS A 32 -9.17 7.08 -6.59
C CYS A 32 -9.03 6.52 -5.17
N ILE A 33 -8.56 5.28 -5.05
CA ILE A 33 -8.17 4.70 -3.76
C ILE A 33 -6.68 4.43 -3.85
N ALA A 34 -5.91 5.05 -2.96
CA ALA A 34 -4.50 4.72 -2.79
C ALA A 34 -4.38 3.41 -2.02
N THR A 35 -3.50 2.52 -2.47
CA THR A 35 -3.23 1.24 -1.83
C THR A 35 -1.76 1.16 -1.45
N MET A 36 -1.46 0.59 -0.28
CA MET A 36 -0.11 0.29 0.16
C MET A 36 -0.06 -1.15 0.68
N VAL A 37 0.73 -2.00 0.03
CA VAL A 37 0.81 -3.43 0.34
C VAL A 37 2.17 -3.75 0.93
N GLU A 38 2.18 -4.34 2.12
CA GLU A 38 3.40 -4.85 2.72
C GLU A 38 3.86 -6.13 1.98
N ARG A 39 5.11 -6.14 1.51
CA ARG A 39 5.59 -7.12 0.52
C ARG A 39 5.67 -8.55 1.06
N LYS A 40 5.86 -8.74 2.38
CA LYS A 40 6.06 -10.05 3.01
C LYS A 40 4.75 -10.66 3.49
N SER A 41 3.95 -9.91 4.25
CA SER A 41 2.68 -10.33 4.87
C SER A 41 1.47 -10.12 3.96
N ARG A 42 1.60 -9.34 2.89
CA ARG A 42 0.48 -8.89 2.03
C ARG A 42 -0.54 -8.02 2.76
N TYR A 43 -0.15 -7.44 3.90
CA TYR A 43 -1.02 -6.54 4.66
C TYR A 43 -1.32 -5.30 3.82
N LEU A 44 -2.60 -5.06 3.58
CA LEU A 44 -3.10 -3.97 2.76
C LEU A 44 -3.51 -2.80 3.65
N LEU A 45 -3.04 -1.62 3.28
CA LEU A 45 -3.66 -0.34 3.63
C LEU A 45 -4.34 0.20 2.38
N ALA A 46 -5.51 0.80 2.53
CA ALA A 46 -6.11 1.57 1.46
C ALA A 46 -6.85 2.80 2.02
N THR A 47 -6.86 3.87 1.25
CA THR A 47 -7.55 5.11 1.61
C THR A 47 -8.14 5.77 0.38
N LYS A 48 -9.37 6.26 0.49
CA LYS A 48 -10.04 6.99 -0.59
C LYS A 48 -9.41 8.38 -0.73
N LEU A 49 -9.23 8.80 -1.97
CA LEU A 49 -8.78 10.13 -2.35
C LEU A 49 -9.85 10.76 -3.22
N GLU A 50 -10.34 11.93 -2.80
CA GLU A 50 -11.34 12.70 -3.56
C GLU A 50 -10.77 13.26 -4.87
N ASP A 51 -9.46 13.47 -4.93
CA ASP A 51 -8.72 13.89 -6.11
C ASP A 51 -7.34 13.21 -6.19
N LYS A 52 -6.64 13.42 -7.30
CA LYS A 52 -5.27 12.89 -7.50
C LYS A 52 -4.18 13.89 -7.09
N LYS A 53 -4.48 14.87 -6.24
CA LYS A 53 -3.47 15.85 -5.85
C LYS A 53 -2.48 15.22 -4.88
N ALA A 54 -1.20 15.56 -5.07
CA ALA A 54 -0.13 15.04 -4.23
C ALA A 54 -0.28 15.40 -2.74
N ALA A 55 -0.87 16.56 -2.43
CA ALA A 55 -1.18 16.97 -1.06
C ALA A 55 -2.23 16.08 -0.38
N THR A 56 -3.31 15.76 -1.11
CA THR A 56 -4.37 14.86 -0.65
C THR A 56 -3.80 13.48 -0.38
N LEU A 57 -3.05 12.92 -1.34
CA LEU A 57 -2.40 11.63 -1.21
C LEU A 57 -1.46 11.59 0.00
N THR A 58 -0.57 12.58 0.13
CA THR A 58 0.41 12.62 1.22
C THR A 58 -0.27 12.67 2.58
N THR A 59 -1.35 13.43 2.71
CA THR A 59 -2.14 13.54 3.93
C THR A 59 -2.80 12.23 4.30
N GLN A 60 -3.49 11.59 3.36
CA GLN A 60 -4.23 10.36 3.62
C GLN A 60 -3.29 9.17 3.84
N CYS A 61 -2.24 9.02 3.02
CA CYS A 61 -1.23 7.98 3.23
C CYS A 61 -0.55 8.12 4.60
N THR A 62 -0.22 9.34 5.03
CA THR A 62 0.35 9.56 6.38
C THR A 62 -0.61 9.06 7.47
N LYS A 63 -1.91 9.39 7.37
CA LYS A 63 -2.92 8.92 8.32
C LYS A 63 -2.99 7.38 8.32
N SER A 64 -3.01 6.74 7.15
CA SER A 64 -3.04 5.27 7.03
C SER A 64 -1.82 4.60 7.66
N PHE A 65 -0.64 5.22 7.58
CA PHE A 65 0.57 4.71 8.24
C PHE A 65 0.60 4.99 9.75
N GLY A 66 -0.22 5.91 10.28
CA GLY A 66 -0.26 6.30 11.69
C GLY A 66 -0.25 5.11 12.67
N PRO A 67 -1.16 4.12 12.51
CA PRO A 67 -1.21 2.92 13.36
C PRO A 67 -0.05 1.94 13.17
N ILE A 68 0.73 2.07 12.09
CA ILE A 68 1.81 1.14 11.76
C ILE A 68 3.05 1.50 12.59
N PRO A 69 3.67 0.59 13.37
CA PRO A 69 4.88 0.92 14.13
C PRO A 69 6.07 1.35 13.25
N ARG A 70 6.92 2.26 13.73
CA ARG A 70 8.08 2.80 12.99
C ARG A 70 8.96 1.73 12.35
N ARG A 71 9.23 0.64 13.08
CA ARG A 71 10.06 -0.49 12.59
C ARG A 71 9.44 -1.28 11.44
N MET A 72 8.13 -1.15 11.24
CA MET A 72 7.38 -1.73 10.12
C MET A 72 7.25 -0.73 8.95
N ARG A 73 7.99 0.38 8.97
CA ARG A 73 8.00 1.42 7.93
C ARG A 73 9.43 1.60 7.39
N GLN A 74 9.93 0.62 6.65
CA GLN A 74 11.28 0.61 6.10
C GLN A 74 11.33 1.34 4.76
N THR A 75 10.63 0.82 3.75
CA THR A 75 10.64 1.37 2.39
C THR A 75 9.24 1.42 1.81
N LEU A 76 9.01 2.34 0.88
CA LEU A 76 7.81 2.39 0.05
C LEU A 76 8.22 2.57 -1.41
N THR A 77 7.83 1.62 -2.26
CA THR A 77 8.09 1.69 -3.71
C THR A 77 6.85 2.15 -4.44
N LEU A 78 6.99 3.21 -5.24
CA LEU A 78 5.92 3.87 -6.00
C LEU A 78 6.27 3.86 -7.49
N ASP A 79 5.32 4.26 -8.33
CA ASP A 79 5.53 4.57 -9.74
C ASP A 79 5.74 6.07 -9.88
N ASN A 80 6.13 6.51 -11.07
CA ASN A 80 6.38 7.92 -11.36
C ASN A 80 5.08 8.73 -11.56
N GLY A 81 3.98 8.34 -10.91
CA GLY A 81 2.72 9.07 -10.92
C GLY A 81 2.89 10.46 -10.32
N SER A 82 2.27 11.46 -10.95
CA SER A 82 2.37 12.86 -10.50
C SER A 82 1.70 13.10 -9.14
N GLU A 83 0.78 12.22 -8.74
CA GLU A 83 0.20 12.19 -7.39
C GLU A 83 1.25 11.94 -6.28
N PHE A 84 2.46 11.49 -6.63
CA PHE A 84 3.55 11.26 -5.68
C PHE A 84 4.62 12.36 -5.69
N ALA A 85 4.37 13.51 -6.35
CA ALA A 85 5.32 14.62 -6.43
C ALA A 85 5.79 15.13 -5.05
N ASN A 86 4.95 15.01 -4.01
CA ASN A 86 5.25 15.43 -2.64
C ASN A 86 5.85 14.30 -1.77
N PHE A 87 6.46 13.27 -2.36
CA PHE A 87 6.96 12.11 -1.62
C PHE A 87 7.91 12.47 -0.47
N LYS A 88 8.72 13.53 -0.59
CA LYS A 88 9.63 13.96 0.48
C LYS A 88 8.91 14.34 1.78
N ASP A 89 7.71 14.94 1.68
CA ASP A 89 6.89 15.22 2.86
C ASP A 89 6.33 13.91 3.45
N LEU A 90 5.92 12.97 2.59
CA LEU A 90 5.50 11.64 3.02
C LEU A 90 6.64 10.89 3.74
N GLU A 91 7.87 10.93 3.22
CA GLU A 91 9.06 10.39 3.88
C GLU A 91 9.25 11.03 5.25
N LYS A 92 9.20 12.37 5.35
CA LYS A 92 9.39 13.07 6.63
C LYS A 92 8.35 12.68 7.68
N ARG A 93 7.08 12.57 7.28
CA ARG A 93 5.95 12.33 8.19
C ARG A 93 5.79 10.87 8.60
N THR A 94 6.08 9.94 7.70
CA THR A 94 5.95 8.50 7.96
C THR A 94 7.27 7.86 8.39
N GLY A 95 8.36 8.45 7.93
CA GLY A 95 9.73 7.99 8.07
C GLY A 95 10.14 6.86 7.13
N LEU A 96 9.30 6.51 6.15
CA LEU A 96 9.64 5.59 5.06
C LEU A 96 10.75 6.17 4.19
N ASN A 97 11.58 5.30 3.63
CA ASN A 97 12.42 5.66 2.49
C ASN A 97 11.68 5.34 1.19
N ILE A 98 11.46 6.33 0.33
CA ILE A 98 10.64 6.20 -0.88
C ILE A 98 11.52 6.03 -2.12
N PHE A 99 11.17 5.01 -2.91
CA PHE A 99 11.83 4.68 -4.17
C PHE A 99 10.80 4.63 -5.30
N PHE A 100 11.24 4.95 -6.52
CA PHE A 100 10.40 4.96 -7.70
C PHE A 100 10.83 3.87 -8.68
N ALA A 101 9.88 3.04 -9.09
CA ALA A 101 10.09 2.06 -10.14
C ALA A 101 10.43 2.73 -11.48
N ASP A 102 11.15 2.01 -12.34
CA ASP A 102 11.47 2.50 -13.67
C ASP A 102 10.20 2.61 -14.52
N PRO A 103 10.14 3.56 -15.48
CA PRO A 103 9.06 3.61 -16.46
C PRO A 103 8.85 2.24 -17.13
N TYR A 104 7.58 1.88 -17.34
CA TYR A 104 7.17 0.62 -17.98
C TYR A 104 7.62 -0.67 -17.27
N SER A 105 8.10 -0.58 -16.02
CA SER A 105 8.65 -1.72 -15.28
C SER A 105 7.71 -2.21 -14.17
N ALA A 106 6.48 -2.57 -14.54
CA ALA A 106 5.43 -2.99 -13.59
C ALA A 106 5.85 -4.17 -12.68
N TRP A 107 6.72 -5.06 -13.17
CA TRP A 107 7.22 -6.21 -12.39
C TRP A 107 8.00 -5.80 -11.13
N GLN A 108 8.59 -4.60 -11.10
CA GLN A 108 9.28 -4.07 -9.92
C GLN A 108 8.31 -3.77 -8.75
N ARG A 109 7.00 -3.78 -9.03
CA ARG A 109 5.87 -3.58 -8.10
C ARG A 109 4.84 -4.73 -8.15
N GLY A 110 5.29 -5.96 -8.36
CA GLY A 110 4.40 -7.11 -8.56
C GLY A 110 3.51 -7.50 -7.36
N ALA A 111 3.67 -6.94 -6.15
CA ALA A 111 2.76 -7.23 -5.03
C ALA A 111 1.44 -6.47 -5.15
N ASN A 112 1.45 -5.29 -5.75
CA ASN A 112 0.25 -4.46 -5.89
C ASN A 112 -0.77 -5.03 -6.86
N GLU A 113 -0.34 -5.70 -7.93
CA GLU A 113 -1.27 -6.23 -8.95
C GLU A 113 -2.30 -7.20 -8.34
N ASN A 114 -1.85 -8.13 -7.49
CA ASN A 114 -2.75 -9.09 -6.85
C ASN A 114 -3.71 -8.41 -5.85
N SER A 115 -3.17 -7.55 -4.98
CA SER A 115 -3.97 -6.84 -3.98
C SER A 115 -4.98 -5.89 -4.60
N ASN A 116 -4.60 -5.17 -5.67
CA ASN A 116 -5.50 -4.30 -6.41
C ASN A 116 -6.58 -5.12 -7.12
N GLY A 117 -6.23 -6.26 -7.73
CA GLY A 117 -7.21 -7.18 -8.31
C GLY A 117 -8.25 -7.68 -7.29
N LEU A 118 -7.84 -7.94 -6.06
CA LEU A 118 -8.74 -8.31 -4.97
C LEU A 118 -9.62 -7.15 -4.52
N LEU A 119 -9.05 -5.95 -4.40
CA LEU A 119 -9.80 -4.74 -4.02
C LEU A 119 -10.83 -4.36 -5.10
N ARG A 120 -10.53 -4.64 -6.38
CA ARG A 120 -11.49 -4.49 -7.49
C ARG A 120 -12.73 -5.37 -7.41
N GLN A 121 -12.74 -6.42 -6.57
CA GLN A 121 -13.95 -7.19 -6.30
C GLN A 121 -14.98 -6.38 -5.49
N TYR A 122 -14.52 -5.39 -4.72
CA TYR A 122 -15.36 -4.46 -3.96
C TYR A 122 -15.60 -3.16 -4.74
N PHE A 123 -14.58 -2.69 -5.45
CA PHE A 123 -14.61 -1.43 -6.20
C PHE A 123 -14.26 -1.63 -7.69
N PRO A 124 -15.18 -2.19 -8.50
CA PRO A 124 -14.97 -2.45 -9.91
C PRO A 124 -14.47 -1.24 -10.71
N LYS A 125 -13.79 -1.50 -11.83
CA LYS A 125 -13.36 -0.43 -12.74
C LYS A 125 -14.58 0.37 -13.23
N GLY A 126 -14.45 1.70 -13.27
CA GLY A 126 -15.51 2.59 -13.73
C GLY A 126 -16.64 2.85 -12.71
N MET A 127 -16.56 2.27 -11.50
CA MET A 127 -17.46 2.62 -10.40
C MET A 127 -17.29 4.09 -10.00
N ASP A 128 -18.39 4.79 -9.76
CA ASP A 128 -18.38 6.14 -9.20
C ASP A 128 -17.94 6.07 -7.73
N PHE A 129 -16.84 6.72 -7.39
CA PHE A 129 -16.30 6.71 -6.03
C PHE A 129 -16.86 7.81 -5.14
N ARG A 130 -17.59 8.80 -5.69
CA ARG A 130 -18.23 9.85 -4.87
C ARG A 130 -19.14 9.29 -3.77
N PRO A 131 -20.07 8.35 -4.04
CA PRO A 131 -20.97 7.82 -3.01
C PRO A 131 -20.29 6.83 -2.04
N ILE A 132 -19.08 6.37 -2.32
CA ILE A 132 -18.38 5.38 -1.48
C ILE A 132 -17.87 6.07 -0.22
N ALA A 133 -18.23 5.56 0.96
CA ALA A 133 -17.75 6.09 2.23
C ALA A 133 -16.34 5.56 2.55
N ASP A 134 -15.60 6.24 3.43
CA ASP A 134 -14.29 5.77 3.89
C ASP A 134 -14.42 4.45 4.65
N GLU A 135 -15.57 4.23 5.31
CA GLU A 135 -15.93 3.00 6.02
C GLU A 135 -16.07 1.81 5.06
N ASP A 136 -16.56 2.01 3.84
CA ASP A 136 -16.67 0.94 2.84
C ASP A 136 -15.28 0.42 2.45
N VAL A 137 -14.33 1.35 2.23
CA VAL A 137 -12.94 1.01 1.93
C VAL A 137 -12.30 0.30 3.12
N THR A 138 -12.56 0.79 4.33
CA THR A 138 -12.05 0.20 5.57
C THR A 138 -12.56 -1.23 5.75
N GLU A 139 -13.84 -1.48 5.52
CA GLU A 139 -14.44 -2.81 5.63
C GLU A 139 -13.91 -3.77 4.56
N ALA A 140 -13.75 -3.31 3.31
CA ALA A 140 -13.13 -4.10 2.25
C ALA A 140 -11.69 -4.50 2.62
N VAL A 141 -10.88 -3.55 3.09
CA VAL A 141 -9.52 -3.80 3.55
C VAL A 141 -9.49 -4.78 4.72
N ARG A 142 -10.39 -4.61 5.70
CA ARG A 142 -10.51 -5.52 6.85
C ARG A 142 -10.80 -6.94 6.39
N ARG A 143 -11.75 -7.15 5.48
CA ARG A 143 -12.05 -8.47 4.91
C ARG A 143 -10.85 -9.06 4.17
N LEU A 144 -10.14 -8.26 3.38
CA LEU A 144 -8.98 -8.72 2.63
C LEU A 144 -7.78 -9.08 3.53
N ASN A 145 -7.57 -8.33 4.62
CA ASN A 145 -6.52 -8.60 5.60
C ASN A 145 -6.84 -9.79 6.51
N ASN A 146 -8.11 -10.18 6.64
CA ASN A 146 -8.55 -11.38 7.35
C ASN A 146 -8.86 -12.56 6.41
N ARG A 147 -8.51 -12.46 5.12
CA ARG A 147 -8.70 -13.55 4.16
C ARG A 147 -7.43 -14.42 4.08
N PRO A 148 -7.52 -15.75 4.33
CA PRO A 148 -6.42 -16.68 4.15
C PRO A 148 -5.76 -16.60 2.78
N ARG A 149 -4.42 -16.64 2.74
CA ARG A 149 -3.64 -16.62 1.49
C ARG A 149 -2.80 -17.87 1.34
N LYS A 150 -2.92 -18.58 0.21
CA LYS A 150 -2.10 -19.77 -0.09
C LYS A 150 -0.60 -19.46 0.00
N CYS A 151 -0.16 -18.28 -0.46
CA CYS A 151 1.23 -17.85 -0.39
C CYS A 151 1.74 -17.57 1.04
N LEU A 152 0.86 -17.52 2.03
CA LEU A 152 1.18 -17.36 3.45
C LEU A 152 0.90 -18.65 4.24
N GLY A 153 0.84 -19.80 3.56
CA GLY A 153 0.47 -21.07 4.20
C GLY A 153 -0.94 -21.05 4.78
N TYR A 154 -1.87 -20.40 4.08
CA TYR A 154 -3.27 -20.19 4.50
C TYR A 154 -3.47 -19.35 5.76
N ARG A 155 -2.42 -18.68 6.26
CA ARG A 155 -2.58 -17.59 7.22
C ARG A 155 -3.14 -16.34 6.54
N THR A 156 -3.76 -15.48 7.33
CA THR A 156 -4.22 -14.17 6.90
C THR A 156 -3.09 -13.13 6.97
N PRO A 157 -3.13 -12.06 6.15
CA PRO A 157 -2.20 -10.95 6.27
C PRO A 157 -2.14 -10.36 7.69
N GLN A 158 -3.29 -10.26 8.36
CA GLN A 158 -3.42 -9.81 9.75
C GLN A 158 -2.59 -10.67 10.71
N GLU A 159 -2.72 -12.00 10.62
CA GLU A 159 -2.01 -12.97 11.46
C GLU A 159 -0.50 -13.02 11.20
N VAL A 160 -0.04 -12.62 10.01
CA VAL A 160 1.39 -12.58 9.69
C VAL A 160 2.00 -11.23 10.11
N PHE A 161 1.30 -10.13 9.88
CA PHE A 161 1.82 -8.78 10.09
C PHE A 161 1.85 -8.35 11.56
N TRP A 162 0.73 -8.47 12.27
CA TRP A 162 0.59 -7.86 13.60
C TRP A 162 1.36 -8.52 14.74
N PRO A 163 1.61 -9.85 14.76
CA PRO A 163 2.52 -10.43 15.75
C PRO A 163 3.92 -9.82 15.62
N MET A 164 4.41 -9.73 14.39
CA MET A 164 5.70 -9.13 14.09
C MET A 164 5.71 -7.64 14.42
N ALA A 165 4.63 -6.90 14.15
CA ALA A 165 4.51 -5.46 14.46
C ALA A 165 4.40 -5.14 15.96
N ARG A 166 3.89 -6.05 16.78
CA ARG A 166 3.78 -5.89 18.24
C ARG A 166 5.00 -6.36 19.02
N GLY A 167 5.88 -7.13 18.38
CA GLY A 167 7.13 -7.57 18.99
C GLY A 167 6.97 -8.92 19.67
N ALA A 168 5.90 -9.64 19.33
CA ALA A 168 5.77 -11.03 19.66
C ALA A 168 6.88 -11.79 18.93
N LEU A 169 7.88 -12.12 19.73
CA LEU A 169 9.04 -12.98 19.51
C LEU A 169 8.95 -13.84 18.25
N ALA A 170 9.84 -13.57 17.29
CA ALA A 170 10.44 -14.67 16.55
C ALA A 170 11.38 -15.37 17.56
N ASN A 171 10.87 -16.42 18.19
CA ASN A 171 11.71 -17.47 18.75
C ASN A 171 12.01 -18.47 17.64
#